data_AF-A0A352SFF9-F1
#
_entry.id   AF-A0A352SFF9-F1
#
_cell.length_a   1.000
_cell.length_b   1.000
_cell.length_c   1.000
_cell.angle_alpha   90.00
_cell.angle_beta   90.00
_cell.angle_gamma   90.00
#
_symmetry.space_group_name_H-M   'P 1'
#
loop_
_entity.id
_entity.type
_entity.pdbx_description
1 polymer ?
#
loop_
_entity_poly.entity_id
_entity_poly.type
_entity_poly.pdbx_seq_one_letter_code
_entity_poly.pdbx_strand_id
1 'polypeptide(L)'
;MTNRENYAEQIIDMAAKDIKITVDKRGRLSDCFAINCHDCAWSSCNNCRKKFRAWLEQEYVEPTVDWSKVHVDTKILVRDSEDGRWEKRHFARYENNIVFAWDRGCTSYSADGYYNVSTWKYAKLAEEDV
;
A
#
# COMPACT_ATOMS: atom_id res chain seq x y z
N MET A 1 -11.13 -4.57 8.79
CA MET A 1 -10.43 -5.87 8.76
C MET A 1 -9.27 -5.79 9.72
N THR A 2 -8.92 -6.87 10.40
CA THR A 2 -7.69 -6.96 11.21
C THR A 2 -6.47 -7.17 10.31
N ASN A 3 -5.27 -6.89 10.83
CA ASN A 3 -4.02 -7.25 10.14
C ASN A 3 -3.97 -8.76 9.82
N ARG A 4 -4.49 -9.61 10.71
CA ARG A 4 -4.58 -11.06 10.49
C ARG A 4 -5.41 -11.41 9.26
N GLU A 5 -6.57 -10.78 9.10
CA GLU A 5 -7.45 -11.00 7.95
C GLU A 5 -6.80 -10.46 6.67
N ASN A 6 -6.24 -9.24 6.72
CA ASN A 6 -5.64 -8.60 5.55
C ASN A 6 -4.41 -9.36 5.02
N TYR A 7 -3.58 -9.90 5.91
CA TYR A 7 -2.33 -10.58 5.55
C TYR A 7 -2.43 -12.12 5.57
N ALA A 8 -3.64 -12.69 5.62
CA ALA A 8 -3.84 -14.13 5.85
C ALA A 8 -3.04 -15.03 4.88
N GLU A 9 -3.14 -14.79 3.58
CA GLU A 9 -2.43 -15.58 2.55
C GLU A 9 -0.91 -15.41 2.65
N GLN A 10 -0.42 -14.18 2.85
CA GLN A 10 1.02 -13.92 2.98
C GLN A 10 1.61 -14.56 4.24
N ILE A 11 0.86 -14.58 5.35
CA ILE A 11 1.28 -15.26 6.58
C ILE A 11 1.41 -16.78 6.33
N ILE A 12 0.46 -17.38 5.60
CA ILE A 12 0.48 -18.80 5.27
C ILE A 12 1.69 -19.12 4.38
N ASP A 13 1.93 -18.33 3.33
CA ASP A 13 3.07 -18.53 2.42
C ASP A 13 4.42 -18.39 3.15
N MET A 14 4.56 -17.38 4.01
CA MET A 14 5.77 -17.19 4.80
C MET A 14 5.98 -18.33 5.81
N ALA A 15 4.92 -18.79 6.48
CA ALA A 15 5.00 -19.90 7.42
C ALA A 15 5.36 -21.23 6.71
N ALA A 16 4.83 -21.47 5.51
CA ALA A 16 5.18 -22.63 4.70
C ALA A 16 6.66 -22.67 4.28
N LYS A 17 7.30 -21.49 4.21
CA LYS A 17 8.73 -21.31 3.92
C LYS A 17 9.62 -21.27 5.18
N ASP A 18 9.06 -21.57 6.36
CA ASP A 18 9.73 -21.47 7.66
C ASP A 18 10.35 -20.09 7.94
N ILE A 19 9.74 -19.03 7.39
CA ILE A 19 10.22 -17.65 7.57
C ILE A 19 9.83 -17.16 8.96
N LYS A 20 10.80 -16.57 9.67
CA LYS A 20 10.55 -15.89 10.94
C LYS A 20 9.90 -14.54 10.71
N ILE A 21 8.57 -14.51 10.70
CA ILE A 21 7.77 -13.32 10.40
C ILE A 21 7.98 -12.21 11.44
N THR A 22 8.20 -10.99 10.96
CA THR A 22 8.19 -9.73 11.71
C THR A 22 7.45 -8.65 10.93
N VAL A 23 7.35 -7.45 11.51
CA VAL A 23 6.72 -6.29 10.88
C VAL A 23 7.75 -5.16 10.74
N ASP A 24 7.80 -4.51 9.58
CA ASP A 24 8.63 -3.31 9.36
C ASP A 24 7.97 -2.04 9.95
N LYS A 25 8.71 -0.93 10.03
CA LYS A 25 8.18 0.36 10.51
C LYS A 25 6.98 0.90 9.70
N ARG A 26 6.71 0.35 8.51
CA ARG A 26 5.57 0.71 7.66
C ARG A 26 4.36 -0.22 7.86
N GLY A 27 4.43 -1.18 8.79
CA GLY A 27 3.34 -2.10 9.04
C GLY A 27 3.22 -3.23 8.02
N ARG A 28 4.30 -3.56 7.29
CA ARG A 28 4.33 -4.65 6.31
C ARG A 28 5.03 -5.88 6.89
N LEU A 29 4.61 -7.07 6.47
CA LEU A 29 5.30 -8.31 6.83
C LEU A 29 6.70 -8.35 6.25
N SER A 30 7.64 -8.88 7.03
CA SER A 30 9.04 -9.01 6.63
C SER A 30 9.69 -10.23 7.30
N ASP A 31 10.80 -10.69 6.75
CA ASP A 31 11.63 -11.72 7.37
C ASP A 31 12.56 -11.08 8.41
N CYS A 32 12.45 -11.55 9.66
CA CYS A 32 13.28 -11.11 10.78
C CYS A 32 14.79 -11.29 10.52
N PHE A 33 15.19 -12.24 9.67
CA PHE A 33 16.60 -12.47 9.33
C PHE A 33 17.09 -11.60 8.17
N ALA A 34 16.20 -11.07 7.34
CA ALA A 34 16.54 -10.21 6.21
C ALA A 34 16.48 -8.71 6.53
N ILE A 35 15.60 -8.30 7.45
CA ILE A 35 15.42 -6.89 7.82
C ILE A 35 16.49 -6.40 8.82
N ASN A 36 16.91 -5.14 8.67
CA ASN A 36 17.72 -4.49 9.70
C ASN A 36 16.90 -4.30 10.98
N CYS A 37 17.47 -4.59 12.16
CA CYS A 37 16.78 -4.38 13.44
C CYS A 37 16.31 -2.94 13.64
N HIS A 38 17.02 -1.95 13.06
CA HIS A 38 16.59 -0.55 13.07
C HIS A 38 15.28 -0.32 12.30
N ASP A 39 14.99 -1.10 11.27
CA ASP A 39 13.81 -0.93 10.41
C ASP A 39 12.64 -1.83 10.81
N CYS A 40 12.88 -2.73 11.77
CA CYS A 40 11.84 -3.51 12.44
C CYS A 40 10.96 -2.61 13.33
N ALA A 41 9.65 -2.81 13.29
CA ALA A 41 8.67 -2.02 14.06
C ALA A 41 8.92 -2.02 15.58
N TRP A 42 9.61 -3.04 16.09
CA TRP A 42 9.81 -3.20 17.53
C TRP A 42 11.19 -2.81 18.03
N SER A 43 12.13 -2.50 17.11
CA SER A 43 13.53 -2.07 17.32
C SER A 43 14.36 -2.87 18.35
N SER A 44 13.80 -3.96 18.87
CA SER A 44 14.30 -4.73 20.00
C SER A 44 13.80 -6.16 19.85
N CYS A 45 14.70 -7.14 20.06
CA CYS A 45 14.38 -8.56 19.91
C CYS A 45 13.54 -9.14 21.06
N ASN A 46 13.14 -8.30 22.03
CA ASN A 46 12.39 -8.73 23.19
C ASN A 46 10.89 -8.81 22.91
N ASN A 47 10.30 -9.96 23.23
CA ASN A 47 8.87 -10.21 23.12
C ASN A 47 8.27 -10.06 21.71
N CYS A 48 9.07 -10.18 20.63
CA CYS A 48 8.58 -10.02 19.25
C CYS A 48 7.35 -10.88 18.94
N ARG A 49 7.31 -12.14 19.41
CA ARG A 49 6.14 -13.01 19.22
C ARG A 49 4.87 -12.46 19.89
N LYS A 50 4.97 -11.88 21.09
CA LYS A 50 3.83 -11.26 21.79
C LYS A 50 3.38 -10.00 21.05
N LYS A 51 4.33 -9.16 20.63
CA LYS A 51 4.06 -7.94 19.87
C LYS A 51 3.43 -8.24 18.50
N PHE A 52 3.90 -9.27 17.80
CA PHE A 52 3.32 -9.72 16.53
C PHE A 52 1.88 -10.20 16.70
N ARG A 53 1.60 -11.02 17.72
CA ARG A 53 0.23 -11.46 18.03
C ARG A 53 -0.70 -10.28 18.33
N ALA A 54 -0.24 -9.31 19.12
CA ALA A 54 -1.03 -8.12 19.38
C ALA A 54 -1.27 -7.30 18.10
N TRP A 55 -0.26 -7.16 17.23
CA TRP A 55 -0.38 -6.47 15.96
C TRP A 55 -1.38 -7.17 15.01
N LEU A 56 -1.41 -8.50 14.96
CA LEU A 56 -2.36 -9.26 14.13
C LEU A 56 -3.83 -8.93 14.47
N GLU A 57 -4.13 -8.64 15.73
CA GLU A 57 -5.48 -8.31 16.19
C GLU A 57 -5.82 -6.82 16.07
N GLN A 58 -4.86 -5.96 15.69
CA GLN A 58 -5.13 -4.56 15.40
C GLN A 58 -5.91 -4.41 14.09
N GLU A 59 -6.73 -3.36 14.01
CA GLU A 59 -7.35 -2.96 12.76
C GLU A 59 -6.27 -2.63 11.72
N TYR A 60 -6.43 -3.16 10.51
CA TYR A 60 -5.54 -2.90 9.40
C TYR A 60 -5.72 -1.45 8.97
N VAL A 61 -4.61 -0.71 8.98
CA VAL A 61 -4.53 0.64 8.44
C VAL A 61 -3.74 0.56 7.15
N GLU A 62 -4.38 0.92 6.03
CA GLU A 62 -3.72 0.94 4.73
C GLU A 62 -2.57 1.95 4.75
N PRO A 63 -1.35 1.56 4.34
CA PRO A 63 -0.20 2.47 4.36
C PRO A 63 -0.51 3.76 3.59
N THR A 64 -0.35 4.90 4.24
CA THR A 64 -0.57 6.20 3.61
C THR A 64 0.52 6.47 2.58
N VAL A 65 0.13 6.52 1.30
CA VAL A 65 0.99 6.95 0.21
C VAL A 65 1.16 8.46 0.30
N ASP A 66 2.42 8.93 0.35
CA ASP A 66 2.73 10.35 0.22
C ASP A 66 2.61 10.75 -1.26
N TRP A 67 1.37 11.07 -1.67
CA TRP A 67 1.02 11.44 -3.04
C TRP A 67 1.77 12.66 -3.56
N SER A 68 2.31 13.51 -2.68
CA SER A 68 3.13 14.67 -3.09
C SER A 68 4.46 14.27 -3.74
N LYS A 69 4.90 13.02 -3.55
CA LYS A 69 6.16 12.48 -4.07
C LYS A 69 5.96 11.43 -5.16
N VAL A 70 4.73 11.12 -5.51
CA VAL A 70 4.43 10.16 -6.59
C VAL A 70 4.70 10.82 -7.93
N HIS A 71 5.43 10.13 -8.81
CA HIS A 71 5.73 10.65 -10.14
C HIS A 71 4.48 10.63 -11.03
N VAL A 72 4.36 11.64 -11.90
CA VAL A 72 3.35 11.64 -12.97
C VAL A 72 3.45 10.33 -13.77
N ASP A 73 2.31 9.82 -14.18
CA ASP A 73 2.11 8.56 -14.90
C ASP A 73 2.39 7.27 -14.11
N THR A 74 2.61 7.36 -12.79
CA THR A 74 2.67 6.16 -11.93
C THR A 74 1.34 5.40 -12.02
N LYS A 75 1.39 4.07 -12.21
CA LYS A 75 0.18 3.23 -12.22
C LYS A 75 -0.47 3.23 -10.84
N ILE A 76 -1.77 3.52 -10.81
CA ILE A 76 -2.57 3.58 -9.58
C ILE A 76 -3.90 2.88 -9.76
N LEU A 77 -4.45 2.43 -8.64
CA LEU A 77 -5.82 1.98 -8.52
C LEU A 77 -6.63 3.05 -7.81
N VAL A 78 -7.79 3.42 -8.36
CA VAL A 78 -8.65 4.48 -7.81
C VAL A 78 -10.11 4.04 -7.72
N ARG A 79 -10.88 4.65 -6.81
CA ARG A 79 -12.34 4.47 -6.67
C ARG A 79 -12.96 5.61 -5.86
N ASP A 80 -14.27 5.82 -6.03
CA ASP A 80 -15.01 6.90 -5.34
C ASP A 80 -15.84 6.43 -4.14
N SER A 81 -16.08 5.12 -4.02
CA SER A 81 -16.81 4.53 -2.89
C SER A 81 -16.02 3.38 -2.27
N GLU A 82 -16.26 3.13 -0.98
CA GLU A 82 -15.59 2.06 -0.23
C GLU A 82 -15.88 0.67 -0.79
N ASP A 83 -17.05 0.47 -1.37
CA ASP A 83 -17.47 -0.80 -1.99
C ASP A 83 -17.32 -0.78 -3.53
N GLY A 84 -16.76 0.30 -4.08
CA GLY A 84 -16.53 0.47 -5.50
C GLY A 84 -15.42 -0.44 -6.03
N ARG A 85 -15.55 -0.83 -7.31
CA ARG A 85 -14.49 -1.54 -8.03
C ARG A 85 -13.29 -0.61 -8.20
N TRP A 86 -12.08 -1.16 -8.03
CA TRP A 86 -10.85 -0.44 -8.32
C TRP A 86 -10.66 -0.27 -9.83
N GLU A 87 -10.45 0.98 -10.26
CA GLU A 87 -10.15 1.33 -11.63
C GLU A 87 -8.65 1.51 -11.84
N LYS A 88 -8.12 0.92 -12.92
CA LYS A 88 -6.72 1.12 -13.34
C LYS A 88 -6.58 2.49 -14.02
N ARG A 89 -5.71 3.33 -13.47
CA ARG A 89 -5.40 4.67 -13.98
C ARG A 89 -3.92 4.99 -13.83
N HIS A 90 -3.52 6.14 -14.37
CA HIS A 90 -2.20 6.72 -14.20
C HIS A 90 -2.32 8.02 -13.38
N PHE A 91 -1.42 8.18 -12.41
CA PHE A 91 -1.37 9.35 -11.54
C PHE A 91 -1.06 10.60 -12.36
N ALA A 92 -1.86 11.66 -12.21
CA ALA A 92 -1.63 12.93 -12.88
C ALA A 92 -0.97 13.94 -11.94
N ARG A 93 -1.54 14.15 -10.75
CA ARG A 93 -1.05 15.10 -9.74
C ARG A 93 -1.77 14.92 -8.40
N TYR A 94 -1.28 15.63 -7.38
CA TYR A 94 -1.87 15.69 -6.05
C TYR A 94 -1.96 17.14 -5.58
N GLU A 95 -3.19 17.62 -5.38
CA GLU A 95 -3.47 19.01 -4.98
C GLU A 95 -4.62 19.03 -3.98
N ASN A 96 -4.57 19.91 -2.97
CA ASN A 96 -5.64 20.06 -1.97
C ASN A 96 -6.07 18.76 -1.28
N ASN A 97 -5.12 17.85 -1.04
CA ASN A 97 -5.34 16.50 -0.51
C ASN A 97 -6.21 15.59 -1.38
N ILE A 98 -6.26 15.86 -2.69
CA ILE A 98 -7.03 15.09 -3.67
C ILE A 98 -6.07 14.52 -4.71
N VAL A 99 -6.21 13.22 -4.98
CA VAL A 99 -5.50 12.54 -6.05
C VAL A 99 -6.22 12.77 -7.37
N PHE A 100 -5.48 13.23 -8.36
CA PHE A 100 -5.94 13.35 -9.75
C PHE A 100 -5.33 12.22 -10.57
N ALA A 101 -6.16 11.60 -11.39
CA ALA A 101 -5.74 10.58 -12.35
C ALA A 101 -6.16 10.99 -13.76
N TRP A 102 -5.36 10.60 -14.75
CA TRP A 102 -5.71 10.84 -16.15
C TRP A 102 -6.96 10.07 -16.55
N ASP A 103 -7.84 10.69 -17.33
CA ASP A 103 -9.08 10.03 -17.74
C ASP A 103 -8.83 8.90 -18.72
N ARG A 104 -9.75 7.92 -18.73
CA ARG A 104 -9.80 6.81 -19.70
C ARG A 104 -8.50 5.99 -19.81
N GLY A 105 -7.63 6.02 -18.79
CA GLY A 105 -6.36 5.31 -18.80
C GLY A 105 -5.27 5.99 -19.63
N CYS A 106 -5.46 7.25 -20.03
CA CYS A 106 -4.43 8.08 -20.64
C CYS A 106 -3.22 8.30 -19.71
N THR A 107 -2.19 8.95 -20.25
CA THR A 107 -1.01 9.43 -19.53
C THR A 107 -0.73 10.89 -19.90
N SER A 108 0.29 11.50 -19.31
CA SER A 108 0.75 12.84 -19.68
C SER A 108 1.10 12.99 -21.17
N TYR A 109 1.40 11.88 -21.85
CA TYR A 109 1.73 11.85 -23.27
C TYR A 109 0.48 11.87 -24.18
N SER A 110 -0.60 11.21 -23.77
CA SER A 110 -1.79 11.00 -24.61
C SER A 110 -3.01 11.82 -24.18
N ALA A 111 -2.95 12.48 -23.03
CA ALA A 111 -4.04 13.29 -22.51
C ALA A 111 -4.24 14.56 -23.34
N ASP A 112 -5.49 14.91 -23.60
CA ASP A 112 -5.88 16.14 -24.30
C ASP A 112 -5.81 17.35 -23.36
N GLY A 113 -4.60 17.66 -22.88
CA GLY A 113 -4.32 18.81 -22.03
C GLY A 113 -4.46 18.58 -20.52
N TYR A 114 -4.12 19.62 -19.76
CA TYR A 114 -3.97 19.61 -18.30
C TYR A 114 -5.24 19.25 -17.51
N TYR A 115 -6.41 19.52 -18.08
CA TYR A 115 -7.71 19.32 -17.45
C TYR A 115 -8.35 17.97 -17.74
N ASN A 116 -7.69 17.11 -18.52
CA ASN A 116 -8.17 15.77 -18.86
C ASN A 116 -7.89 14.78 -17.72
N VAL A 117 -8.44 15.09 -16.54
CA VAL A 117 -8.20 14.40 -15.28
C VAL A 117 -9.48 14.32 -14.45
N SER A 118 -9.59 13.24 -13.69
CA SER A 118 -10.64 13.02 -12.69
C SER A 118 -10.05 12.98 -11.29
N THR A 119 -10.81 13.49 -10.31
CA THR A 119 -10.47 13.42 -8.88
C THR A 119 -11.03 12.15 -8.27
N TRP A 120 -10.29 11.56 -7.34
CA TRP A 120 -10.67 10.29 -6.70
C TRP A 120 -10.57 10.38 -5.19
N LYS A 121 -11.57 9.83 -4.48
CA LYS A 121 -11.58 9.80 -3.01
C LYS A 121 -10.61 8.78 -2.43
N TYR A 122 -10.50 7.61 -3.06
CA TYR A 122 -9.62 6.54 -2.63
C TYR A 122 -8.65 6.20 -3.74
N ALA A 123 -7.37 6.08 -3.38
CA ALA A 123 -6.30 5.74 -4.31
C ALA A 123 -5.25 4.88 -3.59
N LYS A 124 -4.62 3.96 -4.34
CA LYS A 124 -3.44 3.22 -3.91
C LYS A 124 -2.52 2.94 -5.10
N LEU A 125 -1.24 2.68 -4.84
CA LEU A 125 -0.31 2.27 -5.89
C LEU A 125 -0.76 0.92 -6.47
N ALA A 126 -0.70 0.80 -7.79
CA ALA A 126 -0.88 -0.51 -8.41
C ALA A 126 0.40 -1.33 -8.17
N GLU A 127 0.24 -2.59 -7.80
CA GLU A 127 1.35 -3.54 -7.81
C GLU A 127 1.86 -3.67 -9.25
N GLU A 128 3.18 -3.73 -9.45
CA GLU A 128 3.73 -3.92 -10.79
C GLU A 128 3.23 -5.27 -11.32
N ASP A 129 2.52 -5.26 -12.44
CA ASP A 129 2.28 -6.48 -13.22
C ASP A 129 3.67 -6.98 -13.67
N VAL A 130 4.23 -7.96 -12.95
CA VAL A 130 5.53 -8.62 -13.25
C VAL A 130 5.44 -9.44 -14.54
#